data_AF-A0A7T3PCV9-F1
#
_entry.id   AF-A0A7T3PCV9-F1
#
_cell.length_a   1.000
_cell.length_b   1.000
_cell.length_c   1.000
_cell.angle_alpha   90.00
_cell.angle_beta   90.00
_cell.angle_gamma   90.00
#
_symmetry.space_group_name_H-M   'P 1'
#
loop_
_entity.id
_entity.type
_entity.pdbx_description
1 polymer ?
#
loop_
_entity_poly.entity_id
_entity_poly.type
_entity_poly.pdbx_seq_one_letter_code
_entity_poly.pdbx_strand_id
1 'polypeptide(L)'
;MGYENSYQVKILSKQLQLNKNKFYTLSPNTKRFLSKNNKLNLSVFSLSLIKLSIRQFTSIRNKAELNLVKWGTNLTSTVGQGRFTKQVFSMIQLPPNIESVIIGLLLSDGLACFSSPSSKNARLGFEQSLANFGYFWSVFILLSHYCSSYPHLVIRQRAGTTTYSLNFYTRTMPCITEWHKIFYVKNVKEIPANIYNLLTPLALTQMIMG
;
A
#
# COMPACT_ATOMS: atom_id res chain seq x y z
N MET A 1 -35.20 10.53 3.72
CA MET A 1 -33.76 10.24 3.56
C MET A 1 -33.54 8.81 3.00
N GLY A 2 -34.01 8.52 1.79
CA GLY A 2 -33.94 7.16 1.21
C GLY A 2 -33.61 7.10 -0.28
N TYR A 3 -33.33 8.22 -0.92
CA TYR A 3 -33.18 8.28 -2.37
C TYR A 3 -31.72 8.22 -2.84
N GLU A 4 -30.72 8.70 -2.08
CA GLU A 4 -29.32 8.77 -2.55
C GLU A 4 -28.62 7.39 -2.63
N ASN A 5 -28.97 6.44 -1.76
CA ASN A 5 -28.38 5.09 -1.80
C ASN A 5 -28.87 4.23 -2.98
N SER A 6 -30.05 4.54 -3.55
CA SER A 6 -30.60 3.81 -4.71
C SER A 6 -29.86 4.15 -6.01
N TYR A 7 -29.41 5.41 -6.17
CA TYR A 7 -28.69 5.85 -7.36
C TYR A 7 -27.25 5.33 -7.42
N GLN A 8 -26.54 5.30 -6.28
CA GLN A 8 -25.18 4.76 -6.21
C GLN A 8 -25.11 3.25 -6.51
N VAL A 9 -26.08 2.47 -6.01
CA VAL A 9 -26.17 1.02 -6.31
C VAL A 9 -26.56 0.74 -7.77
N LYS A 10 -27.35 1.61 -8.40
CA LYS A 10 -27.65 1.53 -9.84
C LYS A 10 -26.45 1.87 -10.73
N ILE A 11 -25.55 2.74 -10.28
CA ILE A 11 -24.33 3.09 -11.03
C ILE A 11 -23.31 1.95 -10.97
N LEU A 12 -23.11 1.34 -9.79
CA LEU A 12 -22.21 0.19 -9.63
C LEU A 12 -22.69 -1.05 -10.41
N SER A 13 -24.00 -1.33 -10.41
CA SER A 13 -24.55 -2.48 -11.14
C SER A 13 -24.46 -2.30 -12.66
N LYS A 14 -24.59 -1.07 -13.18
CA LYS A 14 -24.44 -0.77 -14.62
C LYS A 14 -22.98 -0.85 -15.08
N GLN A 15 -22.00 -0.46 -14.25
CA GLN A 15 -20.57 -0.65 -14.54
C GLN A 15 -20.15 -2.13 -14.53
N LEU A 16 -20.73 -2.95 -13.64
CA LEU A 16 -20.49 -4.39 -13.61
C LEU A 16 -21.11 -5.12 -14.83
N GLN A 17 -22.26 -4.67 -15.33
CA GLN A 17 -22.87 -5.21 -16.56
C GLN A 17 -22.09 -4.80 -17.82
N LEU A 18 -21.59 -3.57 -17.91
CA LEU A 18 -20.73 -3.11 -19.01
C LEU A 18 -19.40 -3.89 -19.07
N ASN A 19 -18.83 -4.25 -17.93
CA ASN A 19 -17.62 -5.08 -17.88
C ASN A 19 -17.89 -6.55 -18.22
N LYS A 20 -19.06 -7.12 -17.88
CA LYS A 20 -19.43 -8.49 -18.32
C LYS A 20 -19.64 -8.58 -19.84
N ASN A 21 -20.19 -7.55 -20.47
CA ASN A 21 -20.47 -7.57 -21.91
C ASN A 21 -19.23 -7.41 -22.80
N LYS A 22 -18.10 -6.91 -22.26
CA LYS A 22 -16.81 -6.88 -22.99
C LYS A 22 -16.11 -8.24 -23.07
N PHE A 23 -16.52 -9.23 -22.27
CA PHE A 23 -15.91 -10.56 -22.24
C PHE A 23 -16.60 -11.60 -23.13
N TYR A 24 -17.72 -11.27 -23.78
CA TYR A 24 -18.44 -12.20 -24.68
C TYR A 24 -18.78 -11.56 -26.02
N THR A 25 -17.76 -11.15 -26.77
CA THR A 25 -17.88 -11.06 -28.23
C THR A 25 -16.79 -11.91 -28.87
N LEU A 26 -16.91 -13.23 -28.67
CA LEU A 26 -16.26 -14.20 -29.54
C LEU A 26 -17.05 -14.24 -30.86
N SER A 27 -16.34 -14.13 -31.98
CA SER A 27 -16.86 -14.21 -33.34
C SER A 27 -17.69 -15.52 -33.55
N PRO A 28 -18.75 -15.50 -34.38
CA PRO A 28 -19.66 -16.65 -34.56
C PRO A 28 -18.96 -17.96 -35.00
N ASN A 29 -17.76 -17.89 -35.56
CA ASN A 29 -17.04 -19.05 -36.09
C ASN A 29 -16.44 -19.98 -35.01
N THR A 30 -16.36 -19.55 -33.75
CA THR A 30 -15.78 -20.37 -32.67
C THR A 30 -16.73 -21.42 -32.07
N LYS A 31 -18.05 -21.33 -32.31
CA LYS A 31 -19.01 -22.30 -31.72
C LYS A 31 -19.05 -23.64 -32.45
N ARG A 32 -18.53 -23.73 -33.68
CA ARG A 32 -18.62 -24.95 -34.51
C ARG A 32 -17.47 -25.94 -34.33
N PHE A 33 -16.42 -25.57 -33.59
CA PHE A 33 -15.23 -26.41 -33.39
C PHE A 33 -15.17 -27.12 -32.02
N LEU A 34 -16.21 -27.00 -31.19
CA LEU A 34 -16.25 -27.58 -29.84
C LEU A 34 -16.87 -28.98 -29.75
N SER A 35 -17.13 -29.70 -30.86
CA SER A 35 -17.73 -31.05 -30.77
C SER A 35 -16.82 -32.24 -31.06
N LYS A 36 -15.58 -32.06 -31.54
CA LYS A 36 -14.71 -33.22 -31.80
C LYS A 36 -13.25 -33.00 -31.40
N ASN A 37 -12.86 -33.86 -30.46
CA ASN A 37 -11.53 -34.40 -30.22
C ASN A 37 -10.58 -33.62 -29.30
N ASN A 38 -10.67 -34.08 -28.04
CA ASN A 38 -9.71 -33.96 -26.95
C ASN A 38 -8.25 -34.28 -27.35
N LYS A 39 -7.33 -33.66 -26.59
CA LYS A 39 -5.97 -34.09 -26.23
C LYS A 39 -4.70 -33.51 -26.89
N LEU A 40 -4.72 -32.57 -27.83
CA LEU A 40 -3.44 -32.15 -28.47
C LEU A 40 -3.03 -30.66 -28.49
N ASN A 41 -3.68 -29.74 -27.78
CA ASN A 41 -3.33 -28.31 -27.93
C ASN A 41 -3.33 -27.45 -26.65
N LEU A 42 -2.91 -27.97 -25.49
CA LEU A 42 -2.74 -27.10 -24.29
C LEU A 42 -1.37 -26.39 -24.22
N SER A 43 -0.31 -26.97 -24.78
CA SER A 43 1.04 -26.37 -24.71
C SER A 43 1.23 -25.21 -25.69
N VAL A 44 0.61 -25.28 -26.86
CA VAL A 44 0.74 -24.24 -27.90
C VAL A 44 -0.12 -23.01 -27.59
N PHE A 45 -1.30 -23.22 -26.99
CA PHE A 45 -2.17 -22.14 -26.54
C PHE A 45 -1.58 -21.37 -25.35
N SER A 46 -0.87 -22.02 -24.43
CA SER A 46 -0.25 -21.32 -23.30
C SER A 46 0.88 -20.40 -23.75
N LEU A 47 1.74 -20.86 -24.66
CA LEU A 47 2.83 -20.04 -25.21
C LEU A 47 2.35 -18.90 -26.10
N SER A 48 1.26 -19.08 -26.86
CA SER A 48 0.71 -18.01 -27.69
C SER A 48 0.05 -16.92 -26.84
N LEU A 49 -0.66 -17.28 -25.77
CA LEU A 49 -1.26 -16.36 -24.81
C LEU A 49 -0.19 -15.58 -24.03
N ILE A 50 0.88 -16.25 -23.61
CA ILE A 50 2.03 -15.60 -22.96
C ILE A 50 2.73 -14.64 -23.95
N LYS A 51 2.94 -15.04 -25.20
CA LYS A 51 3.50 -14.15 -26.24
C LYS A 51 2.61 -12.95 -26.56
N LEU A 52 1.28 -13.13 -26.54
CA LEU A 52 0.32 -12.04 -26.75
C LEU A 52 0.32 -11.05 -25.57
N SER A 53 0.42 -11.55 -24.34
CA SER A 53 0.56 -10.72 -23.13
C SER A 53 1.86 -9.91 -23.14
N ILE A 54 2.98 -10.53 -23.51
CA ILE A 54 4.29 -9.86 -23.63
C ILE A 54 4.28 -8.83 -24.77
N ARG A 55 3.65 -9.15 -25.92
CA ARG A 55 3.53 -8.23 -27.06
C ARG A 55 2.67 -7.00 -26.76
N GLN A 56 1.61 -7.14 -25.97
CA GLN A 56 0.82 -5.99 -25.51
C GLN A 56 1.62 -5.09 -24.56
N PHE A 57 2.46 -5.65 -23.70
CA PHE A 57 3.37 -4.87 -22.84
C PHE A 57 4.44 -4.11 -23.64
N THR A 58 4.95 -4.68 -24.74
CA THR A 58 5.95 -4.00 -25.60
C THR A 58 5.37 -2.87 -26.47
N SER A 59 4.05 -2.70 -26.49
CA SER A 59 3.37 -1.63 -27.26
C SER A 59 2.95 -0.44 -26.39
N ILE A 60 3.42 -0.35 -25.14
CA ILE A 60 3.40 0.93 -24.40
C ILE A 60 4.46 1.81 -25.07
N ARG A 61 4.10 2.39 -26.22
CA ARG A 61 4.78 3.58 -26.73
C ARG A 61 4.74 4.57 -25.58
N ASN A 62 5.92 4.92 -25.06
CA ASN A 62 6.11 6.04 -24.16
C ASN A 62 5.69 7.31 -24.90
N LYS A 63 4.39 7.56 -24.98
CA LYS A 63 3.88 8.90 -25.21
C LYS A 63 4.21 9.61 -23.91
N ALA A 64 5.32 10.35 -23.92
CA ALA A 64 5.71 11.21 -22.82
C ALA A 64 4.63 12.29 -22.70
N GLU A 65 3.54 11.97 -22.01
CA GLU A 65 2.58 12.98 -21.61
C GLU A 65 3.27 13.82 -20.54
N LEU A 66 3.50 15.09 -20.86
CA LEU A 66 4.08 16.11 -19.96
C LEU A 66 3.05 16.54 -18.90
N ASN A 67 2.30 15.60 -18.34
CA ASN A 67 1.34 15.89 -17.30
C ASN A 67 2.11 16.20 -16.02
N LEU A 68 1.90 17.40 -15.49
CA LEU A 68 2.44 17.79 -14.18
C LEU A 68 1.77 16.92 -13.11
N VAL A 69 2.52 15.98 -12.54
CA VAL A 69 2.03 15.12 -11.46
C VAL A 69 2.60 15.57 -10.13
N LYS A 70 1.72 15.72 -9.13
CA LYS A 70 2.14 16.01 -7.76
C LYS A 70 3.02 14.88 -7.23
N TRP A 71 4.17 15.23 -6.66
CA TRP A 71 5.07 14.24 -6.09
C TRP A 71 4.37 13.41 -5.00
N GLY A 72 4.55 12.09 -5.03
CA GLY A 72 3.96 11.14 -4.08
C GLY A 72 2.64 10.49 -4.50
N THR A 73 1.99 10.93 -5.60
CA THR A 73 0.70 10.32 -6.03
C THR A 73 0.85 9.03 -6.83
N ASN A 74 2.04 8.77 -7.38
CA ASN A 74 2.32 7.62 -8.25
C ASN A 74 3.15 6.53 -7.56
N LEU A 75 3.14 6.48 -6.23
CA LEU A 75 3.88 5.48 -5.47
C LEU A 75 3.09 4.16 -5.44
N THR A 76 3.64 3.12 -6.06
CA THR A 76 3.05 1.77 -6.03
C THR A 76 3.55 0.98 -4.83
N SER A 77 2.77 0.02 -4.34
CA SER A 77 3.20 -0.83 -3.21
C SER A 77 4.51 -1.57 -3.54
N THR A 78 5.46 -1.59 -2.60
CA THR A 78 6.72 -2.35 -2.72
C THR A 78 6.74 -3.60 -1.85
N VAL A 79 5.56 -3.98 -1.35
CA VAL A 79 5.36 -5.18 -0.55
C VAL A 79 5.69 -6.43 -1.37
N GLY A 80 6.46 -7.34 -0.79
CA GLY A 80 6.94 -8.54 -1.49
C GLY A 80 8.09 -8.28 -2.46
N GLN A 81 8.49 -7.03 -2.68
CA GLN A 81 9.71 -6.72 -3.41
C GLN A 81 10.93 -6.96 -2.51
N GLY A 82 12.02 -7.42 -3.10
CA GLY A 82 13.27 -7.68 -2.40
C GLY A 82 13.95 -6.43 -1.82
N ARG A 83 15.22 -6.55 -1.49
CA ARG A 83 16.01 -5.45 -0.94
C ARG A 83 16.30 -4.41 -2.03
N PHE A 84 16.15 -3.12 -1.70
CA PHE A 84 16.59 -2.05 -2.59
C PHE A 84 18.11 -1.98 -2.72
N THR A 85 18.60 -1.56 -3.88
CA THR A 85 20.01 -1.24 -4.07
C THR A 85 20.39 -0.04 -3.21
N LYS A 86 21.67 0.10 -2.84
CA LYS A 86 22.13 1.21 -1.99
C LYS A 86 21.82 2.58 -2.61
N GLN A 87 21.92 2.69 -3.93
CA GLN A 87 21.62 3.90 -4.69
C GLN A 87 20.13 4.27 -4.61
N VAL A 88 19.24 3.31 -4.91
CA VAL A 88 17.79 3.53 -4.79
C VAL A 88 17.46 3.93 -3.37
N PHE A 89 17.99 3.19 -2.40
CA PHE A 89 17.78 3.43 -0.98
C PHE A 89 18.18 4.85 -0.52
N SER A 90 19.30 5.39 -1.02
CA SER A 90 19.72 6.76 -0.72
C SER A 90 18.88 7.83 -1.41
N MET A 91 18.16 7.49 -2.48
CA MET A 91 17.29 8.41 -3.22
C MET A 91 15.87 8.48 -2.65
N ILE A 92 15.48 7.57 -1.74
CA ILE A 92 14.12 7.57 -1.22
C ILE A 92 13.93 8.74 -0.26
N GLN A 93 13.01 9.62 -0.62
CA GLN A 93 12.53 10.73 0.21
C GLN A 93 11.03 10.57 0.49
N LEU A 94 10.55 11.26 1.51
CA LEU A 94 9.14 11.23 1.89
C LEU A 94 8.42 12.42 1.25
N PRO A 95 7.33 12.19 0.51
CA PRO A 95 6.45 13.26 0.07
C PRO A 95 5.81 13.97 1.26
N PRO A 96 5.53 15.29 1.19
CA PRO A 96 5.02 16.07 2.33
C PRO A 96 3.73 15.53 2.96
N ASN A 97 2.87 14.90 2.16
CA ASN A 97 1.65 14.25 2.65
C ASN A 97 1.96 13.00 3.48
N ILE A 98 2.95 12.21 3.07
CA ILE A 98 3.38 11.02 3.82
C ILE A 98 4.14 11.42 5.08
N GLU A 99 4.96 12.47 5.02
CA GLU A 99 5.62 13.04 6.21
C GLU A 99 4.60 13.43 7.27
N SER A 100 3.54 14.15 6.88
CA SER A 100 2.45 14.50 7.79
C SER A 100 1.79 13.28 8.43
N VAL A 101 1.58 12.21 7.66
CA VAL A 101 1.03 10.95 8.19
C VAL A 101 1.99 10.33 9.21
N ILE A 102 3.29 10.27 8.90
CA ILE A 102 4.31 9.71 9.79
C ILE A 102 4.40 10.52 11.08
N ILE A 103 4.39 11.86 11.00
CA ILE A 103 4.39 12.74 12.18
C ILE A 103 3.18 12.46 13.06
N GLY A 104 1.98 12.39 12.46
CA GLY A 104 0.76 12.13 13.22
C GLY A 104 0.76 10.74 13.88
N LEU A 105 1.24 9.71 13.18
CA LEU A 105 1.43 8.37 13.77
C LEU A 105 2.46 8.40 14.90
N LEU A 106 3.57 9.13 14.73
CA LEU A 106 4.57 9.30 15.77
C LEU A 106 4.04 10.08 16.97
N LEU A 107 2.96 10.84 16.86
CA LEU A 107 2.34 11.49 18.02
C LEU A 107 1.34 10.58 18.74
N SER A 108 0.74 9.62 18.04
CA SER A 108 -0.17 8.60 18.59
C SER A 108 0.55 7.27 18.84
N ASP A 109 -0.01 6.17 18.32
CA ASP A 109 0.39 4.78 18.56
C ASP A 109 1.56 4.29 17.67
N GLY A 110 2.08 5.16 16.81
CA GLY A 110 3.27 4.87 16.01
C GLY A 110 4.56 4.87 16.83
N LEU A 111 5.45 3.94 16.48
CA LEU A 111 6.77 3.76 17.06
C LEU A 111 7.85 3.92 15.98
N ALA A 112 8.85 4.76 16.20
CA ALA A 112 10.09 4.70 15.43
C ALA A 112 11.12 3.91 16.23
N CYS A 113 11.70 2.87 15.63
CA CYS A 113 12.68 2.05 16.33
C CYS A 113 13.76 1.51 15.39
N PHE A 114 14.89 1.14 15.98
CA PHE A 114 15.96 0.43 15.30
C PHE A 114 15.65 -1.07 15.33
N SER A 115 15.84 -1.76 14.21
CA SER A 115 15.56 -3.21 14.16
C SER A 115 16.54 -4.03 15.00
N SER A 116 17.74 -3.51 15.22
CA SER A 116 18.78 -4.07 16.07
C SER A 116 19.68 -2.94 16.60
N PRO A 117 20.43 -3.15 17.70
CA PRO A 117 21.40 -2.17 18.19
C PRO A 117 22.48 -1.79 17.17
N SER A 118 22.77 -2.69 16.22
CA SER A 118 23.72 -2.49 15.13
C SER A 118 23.12 -1.82 13.89
N SER A 119 21.80 -1.61 13.85
CA SER A 119 21.13 -1.06 12.67
C SER A 119 21.38 0.45 12.57
N LYS A 120 21.78 0.89 11.38
CA LYS A 120 22.13 2.30 11.14
C LYS A 120 20.91 3.22 10.99
N ASN A 121 19.78 2.65 10.61
CA ASN A 121 18.58 3.40 10.26
C ASN A 121 17.37 2.88 11.04
N ALA A 122 16.51 3.80 11.43
CA ALA A 122 15.23 3.49 12.07
C ALA A 122 14.19 3.01 11.05
N ARG A 123 13.17 2.32 11.55
CA ARG A 123 11.94 1.95 10.85
C ARG A 123 10.74 2.45 11.64
N LEU A 124 9.64 2.68 10.96
CA LEU A 124 8.36 3.00 11.58
C LEU A 124 7.58 1.70 11.79
N GLY A 125 7.08 1.49 12.99
CA GLY A 125 6.16 0.43 13.35
C GLY A 125 4.81 1.02 13.74
N PHE A 126 3.76 0.31 13.39
CA PHE A 126 2.40 0.66 13.77
C PHE A 126 1.64 -0.61 14.12
N GLU A 127 0.98 -0.64 15.28
CA GLU A 127 0.18 -1.75 15.79
C GLU A 127 -1.17 -1.23 16.25
N GLN A 128 -2.25 -1.91 15.87
CA GLN A 128 -3.62 -1.56 16.26
C GLN A 128 -4.42 -2.81 16.57
N SER A 129 -5.45 -2.65 17.40
CA SER A 129 -6.43 -3.71 17.67
C SER A 129 -7.22 -4.05 16.40
N LEU A 130 -7.72 -5.29 16.31
CA LEU A 130 -8.59 -5.69 15.19
C LEU A 130 -9.89 -4.87 15.10
N ALA A 131 -10.32 -4.24 16.20
CA ALA A 131 -11.50 -3.37 16.19
C ALA A 131 -11.31 -2.14 15.28
N ASN A 132 -10.07 -1.65 15.16
CA ASN A 132 -9.71 -0.49 14.34
C ASN A 132 -9.13 -0.90 12.96
N PHE A 133 -9.51 -2.08 12.45
CA PHE A 133 -8.97 -2.61 11.19
C PHE A 133 -9.10 -1.64 10.02
N GLY A 134 -10.23 -0.93 9.88
CA GLY A 134 -10.47 0.00 8.78
C GLY A 134 -9.43 1.11 8.72
N TYR A 135 -9.14 1.73 9.87
CA TYR A 135 -8.10 2.74 9.99
C TYR A 135 -6.71 2.15 9.74
N PHE A 136 -6.38 1.05 10.39
CA PHE A 136 -5.11 0.36 10.21
C PHE A 136 -4.82 0.04 8.74
N TRP A 137 -5.81 -0.49 8.02
CA TRP A 137 -5.67 -0.84 6.61
C TRP A 137 -5.48 0.39 5.73
N SER A 138 -6.17 1.50 6.03
CA SER A 138 -5.98 2.77 5.33
C SER A 138 -4.55 3.32 5.47
N VAL A 139 -3.99 3.28 6.68
CA VAL A 139 -2.62 3.69 6.97
C VAL A 139 -1.62 2.79 6.27
N PHE A 140 -1.87 1.48 6.29
CA PHE A 140 -1.05 0.51 5.58
C PHE A 140 -1.03 0.76 4.06
N ILE A 141 -2.19 1.03 3.43
CA ILE A 141 -2.22 1.34 1.98
C ILE A 141 -1.36 2.58 1.68
N LEU A 142 -1.48 3.64 2.48
CA LEU A 142 -0.69 4.87 2.33
C LEU A 142 0.82 4.61 2.47
N LEU A 143 1.22 3.75 3.39
CA LEU A 143 2.62 3.44 3.68
C LEU A 143 3.15 2.19 2.95
N SER A 144 2.32 1.51 2.16
CA SER A 144 2.67 0.23 1.51
C SER A 144 3.87 0.34 0.58
N HIS A 145 4.11 1.52 -0.01
CA HIS A 145 5.31 1.80 -0.80
C HIS A 145 6.61 1.66 0.01
N TYR A 146 6.56 1.92 1.32
CA TYR A 146 7.71 1.88 2.22
C TYR A 146 7.83 0.56 2.99
N CYS A 147 6.87 -0.34 2.83
CA CYS A 147 6.83 -1.63 3.52
C CYS A 147 7.45 -2.75 2.66
N SER A 148 8.14 -3.69 3.28
CA SER A 148 8.63 -4.90 2.60
C SER A 148 7.66 -6.07 2.67
N SER A 149 6.80 -6.09 3.68
CA SER A 149 5.84 -7.17 3.93
C SER A 149 4.44 -6.61 4.17
N TYR A 150 3.45 -7.50 4.02
CA TYR A 150 2.10 -7.24 4.50
C TYR A 150 2.07 -7.17 6.04
N PRO A 151 0.97 -6.64 6.62
CA PRO A 151 0.74 -6.69 8.05
C PRO A 151 0.75 -8.11 8.61
N HIS A 152 1.21 -8.24 9.86
CA HIS A 152 1.25 -9.49 10.59
C HIS A 152 0.20 -9.50 11.69
N LEU A 153 -0.40 -10.67 11.93
CA LEU A 153 -1.28 -10.89 13.06
C LEU A 153 -0.46 -11.10 14.32
N VAL A 154 -0.74 -10.30 15.34
CA VAL A 154 -0.12 -10.37 16.66
C VAL A 154 -1.17 -10.82 17.66
N ILE A 155 -0.90 -11.95 18.29
CA ILE A 155 -1.72 -12.53 19.36
C ILE A 155 -0.96 -12.35 20.66
N ARG A 156 -1.55 -11.63 21.61
CA ARG A 156 -0.98 -11.43 22.95
C ARG A 156 -1.92 -12.05 23.98
N GLN A 157 -1.34 -12.73 24.97
CA GLN A 157 -2.09 -13.22 26.13
C GLN A 157 -1.64 -12.47 27.36
N ARG A 158 -2.58 -11.87 28.09
CA ARG A 158 -2.32 -11.15 29.34
C ARG A 158 -3.42 -11.45 30.35
N ALA A 159 -3.05 -11.88 31.55
CA ALA A 159 -3.98 -12.19 32.64
C ALA A 159 -5.16 -13.11 32.22
N GLY A 160 -4.88 -14.14 31.39
CA GLY A 160 -5.89 -15.07 30.89
C GLY A 160 -6.77 -14.54 29.74
N THR A 161 -6.57 -13.29 29.30
CA THR A 161 -7.27 -12.71 28.15
C THR A 161 -6.39 -12.73 26.91
N THR A 162 -6.95 -13.18 25.78
CA THR A 162 -6.28 -13.19 24.47
C THR A 162 -6.73 -11.98 23.66
N THR A 163 -5.79 -11.12 23.30
CA THR A 163 -6.03 -9.95 22.44
C THR A 163 -5.41 -10.16 21.07
N TYR A 164 -6.15 -9.76 20.04
CA TYR A 164 -5.73 -9.84 18.65
C TYR A 164 -5.49 -8.44 18.10
N SER A 165 -4.36 -8.28 17.43
CA SER A 165 -3.92 -7.02 16.85
C SER A 165 -3.22 -7.26 15.53
N LEU A 166 -3.14 -6.24 14.70
CA LEU A 166 -2.31 -6.25 13.50
C LEU A 166 -1.18 -5.26 13.68
N ASN A 167 0.00 -5.63 13.20
CA ASN A 167 1.11 -4.70 13.10
C ASN A 167 1.76 -4.73 11.72
N PHE A 168 2.44 -3.65 11.36
CA PHE A 168 3.37 -3.66 10.25
C PHE A 168 4.58 -2.79 10.58
N TYR A 169 5.65 -3.02 9.83
CA TYR A 169 6.85 -2.20 9.89
C TYR A 169 7.24 -1.74 8.49
N THR A 170 7.69 -0.50 8.38
CA THR A 170 8.37 -0.02 7.18
C THR A 170 9.76 -0.63 7.09
N ARG A 171 10.37 -0.51 5.90
CA ARG A 171 11.80 -0.73 5.73
C ARG A 171 12.58 0.25 6.61
N THR A 172 13.76 -0.16 7.08
CA THR A 172 14.69 0.73 7.80
C THR A 172 15.23 1.76 6.83
N MET A 173 15.02 3.05 7.03
CA MET A 173 15.34 4.10 6.05
C MET A 173 15.94 5.36 6.66
N PRO A 174 16.80 6.11 5.93
CA PRO A 174 17.43 7.32 6.47
C PRO A 174 16.40 8.41 6.79
N CYS A 175 15.39 8.61 5.94
CA CYS A 175 14.33 9.59 6.17
C CYS A 175 13.52 9.33 7.46
N ILE A 176 13.27 8.06 7.81
CA ILE A 176 12.63 7.69 9.08
C ILE A 176 13.57 7.96 10.27
N THR A 177 14.88 7.87 10.05
CA THR A 177 15.90 8.13 11.07
C THR A 177 15.96 9.61 11.43
N GLU A 178 15.73 10.51 10.47
CA GLU A 178 15.59 11.94 10.71
C GLU A 178 14.42 12.23 11.67
N TRP A 179 13.26 11.64 11.40
CA TRP A 179 12.10 11.76 12.29
C TRP A 179 12.35 11.13 13.67
N HIS A 180 13.00 9.97 13.73
CA HIS A 180 13.38 9.38 15.02
C HIS A 180 14.25 10.33 15.86
N LYS A 181 15.23 11.01 15.25
CA LYS A 181 16.10 11.96 15.99
C LYS A 181 15.34 13.15 16.57
N ILE A 182 14.26 13.57 15.91
CA ILE A 182 13.41 14.69 16.37
C ILE A 182 12.52 14.25 17.55
N PHE A 183 11.93 13.06 17.46
CA PHE A 183 10.94 12.58 18.44
C PHE A 183 11.52 11.74 19.57
N TYR A 184 12.79 11.30 19.50
CA TYR A 184 13.39 10.42 20.50
C TYR A 184 14.70 11.00 21.00
N VAL A 185 14.69 11.52 22.23
CA VAL A 185 15.88 12.00 22.94
C VAL A 185 16.26 10.95 23.97
N LYS A 186 17.50 10.47 23.94
CA LYS A 186 17.98 9.38 24.83
C LYS A 186 17.08 8.13 24.81
N ASN A 187 16.52 7.78 23.64
CA ASN A 187 15.58 6.68 23.43
C ASN A 187 14.22 6.82 24.14
N VAL A 188 13.91 8.01 24.67
CA VAL A 188 12.59 8.35 25.22
C VAL A 188 11.85 9.19 24.20
N LYS A 189 10.60 8.84 23.94
CA LYS A 189 9.71 9.57 23.02
C LYS A 189 9.35 10.91 23.65
N GLU A 190 9.77 12.01 23.04
CA GLU A 190 9.55 13.39 23.49
C GLU A 190 8.87 14.20 22.38
N ILE A 191 8.00 15.13 22.79
CA ILE A 191 7.35 16.05 21.85
C ILE A 191 8.33 17.18 21.54
N PRO A 192 8.68 17.41 20.27
CA PRO A 192 9.66 18.42 19.93
C PRO A 192 9.08 19.83 20.09
N ALA A 193 9.93 20.80 20.47
CA ALA A 193 9.49 22.19 20.70
C ALA A 193 8.90 22.86 19.44
N ASN A 194 9.30 22.42 18.24
CA ASN A 194 8.80 22.92 16.96
C ASN A 194 7.51 22.23 16.47
N ILE A 195 6.77 21.54 17.35
CA ILE A 195 5.56 20.79 17.00
C ILE A 195 4.52 21.64 16.26
N TYR A 196 4.41 22.94 16.58
CA TYR A 196 3.50 23.87 15.92
C TYR A 196 3.71 23.91 14.39
N ASN A 197 4.96 23.79 13.93
CA ASN A 197 5.29 23.81 12.51
C ASN A 197 5.11 22.44 11.84
N LEU A 198 5.09 21.36 12.64
CA LEU A 198 4.98 19.98 12.15
C LEU A 198 3.53 19.49 12.06
N LEU A 199 2.64 20.08 12.86
CA LEU A 199 1.25 19.65 12.98
C LEU A 199 0.38 20.20 11.83
N THR A 200 0.37 19.48 10.72
CA THR A 200 -0.59 19.73 9.63
C THR A 200 -1.97 19.16 9.98
N PRO A 201 -3.07 19.59 9.32
CA PRO A 201 -4.38 18.98 9.54
C PRO A 201 -4.39 17.47 9.31
N LEU A 202 -3.59 16.99 8.36
CA LEU A 202 -3.44 15.56 8.10
C LEU A 202 -2.74 14.85 9.26
N ALA A 203 -1.66 15.43 9.80
CA ALA A 203 -0.98 14.90 10.98
C ALA A 203 -1.91 14.87 12.20
N LEU A 204 -2.71 15.92 12.40
CA LEU A 204 -3.70 15.99 13.47
C LEU A 204 -4.75 14.89 13.38
N THR A 205 -5.26 14.60 12.17
CA THR A 205 -6.23 13.50 12.00
C THR A 205 -5.62 12.15 12.37
N GLN A 206 -4.37 11.86 11.96
CA GLN A 206 -3.73 10.60 12.34
C GLN A 206 -3.41 10.52 13.84
N MET A 207 -3.15 11.67 14.48
CA MET A 207 -2.93 11.75 15.92
C MET A 207 -4.21 11.45 16.72
N ILE A 208 -5.38 11.85 16.22
CA ILE A 208 -6.67 11.59 16.89
C ILE A 208 -7.17 10.16 16.62
N MET A 209 -6.92 9.63 15.41
CA MET A 209 -7.40 8.29 15.01
C MET A 209 -6.47 7.15 15.43
N GLY A 210 -5.18 7.43 15.62
CA GLY A 210 -4.21 6.46 16.15
C GLY A 210 -4.42 6.25 17.63
#